data_AF-A0A7W6LSK5-F1
#
_entry.id   AF-A0A7W6LSK5-F1
#
_cell.length_a   1.000
_cell.length_b   1.000
_cell.length_c   1.000
_cell.angle_alpha   90.00
_cell.angle_beta   90.00
_cell.angle_gamma   90.00
#
_symmetry.space_group_name_H-M   'P 1'
#
loop_
_entity.id
_entity.type
_entity.pdbx_description
1 polymer ?
#
loop_
_entity_poly.entity_id
_entity_poly.type
_entity_poly.pdbx_seq_one_letter_code
_entity_poly.pdbx_strand_id
1 'polypeptide(L)'
;MAENVEQTEKSDPRIFCFERDEDDRAFEASVTALMGRMQEQSRQMFIHEHNVLRMNHGANWVHSARDAEPDTTMHSISAEWTIPFAGIADNDLNLVAQTILPINEEMERQFAQNIYGVVGAAAEKVGNVVNAKEAGSFALSMLEMFRKIELGVDRDGNVSMPQIHVGPGMYERIVSEMLDVPPEISAEIERVKAEKIQLALDREIERKAKFKRADG
;
A
#
# COMPACT_ATOMS: atom_id res chain seq x y z
N MET A 1 40.11 20.40 6.03
CA MET A 1 39.54 20.89 7.30
C MET A 1 38.23 21.57 6.95
N ALA A 2 37.13 20.86 7.12
CA ALA A 2 35.78 21.41 7.08
C ALA A 2 35.11 20.93 8.36
N GLU A 3 34.76 21.89 9.21
CA GLU A 3 34.14 21.65 10.51
C GLU A 3 32.74 21.06 10.30
N ASN A 4 32.53 19.86 10.85
CA ASN A 4 31.21 19.28 11.05
C ASN A 4 30.54 20.07 12.17
N VAL A 5 29.61 20.95 11.82
CA VAL A 5 28.71 21.58 12.79
C VAL A 5 27.59 20.58 13.06
N GLU A 6 27.84 19.70 14.02
CA GLU A 6 26.80 18.89 14.66
C GLU A 6 26.02 19.83 15.60
N GLN A 7 25.08 20.59 15.03
CA GLN A 7 24.09 21.34 15.79
C GLN A 7 23.09 20.34 16.37
N THR A 8 23.44 19.78 17.51
CA THR A 8 22.45 19.24 18.44
C THR A 8 21.61 20.43 18.91
N GLU A 9 20.35 20.49 18.49
CA GLU A 9 19.38 21.43 19.05
C GLU A 9 19.37 21.27 20.57
N LYS A 10 19.89 22.28 21.28
CA LYS A 10 19.78 22.35 22.73
C LYS A 10 18.32 22.65 23.05
N SER A 11 17.61 21.63 23.55
CA SER A 11 16.28 21.77 24.13
C SER A 11 16.24 22.96 25.10
N ASP A 12 15.26 23.86 24.93
CA ASP A 12 15.09 25.02 25.80
C ASP A 12 14.80 24.53 27.23
N PRO A 13 15.65 24.85 28.23
CA PRO A 13 15.52 24.36 29.60
C PRO A 13 14.29 24.91 30.36
N ARG A 14 13.33 25.51 29.66
CA ARG A 14 12.05 26.00 30.21
C ARG A 14 10.85 25.20 29.71
N ILE A 15 11.04 24.32 28.74
CA ILE A 15 9.97 23.51 28.14
C ILE A 15 10.18 22.08 28.62
N PHE A 16 9.43 21.67 29.66
CA PHE A 16 9.37 20.30 30.14
C PHE A 16 7.95 19.78 29.91
N CYS A 17 7.79 18.82 29.01
CA CYS A 17 6.48 18.20 28.74
C CYS A 17 6.01 17.33 29.91
N PHE A 18 6.97 16.72 30.62
CA PHE A 18 6.74 15.90 31.81
C PHE A 18 7.77 16.23 32.88
N GLU A 19 7.38 16.10 34.15
CA GLU A 19 8.29 16.29 35.30
C GLU A 19 9.39 15.21 35.36
N ARG A 20 9.12 14.03 34.78
CA ARG A 20 10.02 12.88 34.76
C ARG A 20 10.33 12.50 33.31
N ASP A 21 11.61 12.42 32.97
CA ASP A 21 12.09 11.96 31.65
C ASP A 21 11.64 10.52 31.30
N GLU A 22 11.29 9.71 32.30
CA GLU A 22 10.72 8.39 32.08
C GLU A 22 9.31 8.45 31.48
N ASP A 23 8.51 9.43 31.89
CA ASP A 23 7.13 9.59 31.43
C ASP A 23 7.12 10.15 30.00
N ASP A 24 8.05 11.07 29.68
CA ASP A 24 8.26 11.58 28.32
C ASP A 24 8.63 10.48 27.33
N ARG A 25 9.66 9.68 27.67
CA ARG A 25 10.06 8.52 26.85
C ARG A 25 8.95 7.48 26.72
N ALA A 26 8.20 7.24 27.80
CA ALA A 26 7.07 6.30 27.76
C ALA A 26 5.94 6.82 26.85
N PHE A 27 5.68 8.12 26.87
CA PHE A 27 4.72 8.77 25.99
C PHE A 27 5.14 8.69 24.53
N GLU A 28 6.36 9.12 24.19
CA GLU A 28 6.90 9.07 22.82
C GLU A 28 6.89 7.63 22.27
N ALA A 29 7.35 6.66 23.06
CA ALA A 29 7.34 5.25 22.67
C ALA A 29 5.91 4.73 22.43
N SER A 30 4.95 5.14 23.26
CA SER A 30 3.55 4.73 23.14
C SER A 30 2.89 5.33 21.90
N VAL A 31 3.13 6.62 21.62
CA VAL A 31 2.63 7.30 20.41
C VAL A 31 3.24 6.69 19.16
N THR A 32 4.55 6.47 19.14
CA THR A 32 5.25 5.83 18.02
C THR A 32 4.72 4.42 17.76
N ALA A 33 4.54 3.63 18.83
CA ALA A 33 3.99 2.28 18.71
C ALA A 33 2.53 2.29 18.22
N LEU A 34 1.72 3.27 18.64
CA LEU A 34 0.35 3.43 18.17
C LEU A 34 0.32 3.78 16.68
N MET A 35 1.10 4.78 16.25
CA MET A 35 1.22 5.15 14.83
C MET A 35 1.71 3.98 13.98
N GLY A 36 2.73 3.25 14.45
CA GLY A 36 3.24 2.08 13.75
C GLY A 36 2.18 0.99 13.58
N ARG A 37 1.31 0.77 14.58
CA ARG A 37 0.18 -0.17 14.44
C ARG A 37 -0.88 0.31 13.45
N MET A 38 -1.22 1.60 13.48
CA MET A 38 -2.20 2.18 12.56
C MET A 38 -1.69 2.11 11.11
N GLN A 39 -0.43 2.48 10.89
CA GLN A 39 0.20 2.39 9.58
C GLN A 39 0.27 0.93 9.08
N GLU A 40 0.62 -0.02 9.93
CA GLU A 40 0.65 -1.43 9.58
C GLU A 40 -0.75 -1.94 9.18
N GLN A 41 -1.79 -1.51 9.90
CA GLN A 41 -3.18 -1.85 9.56
C GLN A 41 -3.60 -1.25 8.20
N SER A 42 -3.30 0.02 7.95
CA SER A 42 -3.59 0.66 6.66
C SER A 42 -2.81 -0.01 5.51
N ARG A 43 -1.54 -0.35 5.74
CA ARG A 43 -0.68 -1.05 4.76
C ARG A 43 -1.24 -2.42 4.37
N GLN A 44 -1.79 -3.17 5.33
CA GLN A 44 -2.37 -4.49 5.10
C GLN A 44 -3.56 -4.47 4.14
N MET A 45 -4.23 -3.33 3.97
CA MET A 45 -5.31 -3.18 2.97
C MET A 45 -4.81 -3.26 1.52
N PHE A 46 -3.51 -3.02 1.29
CA PHE A 46 -2.92 -2.98 -0.04
C PHE A 46 -1.90 -4.09 -0.28
N ILE A 47 -1.12 -4.45 0.74
CA ILE A 47 -0.03 -5.43 0.62
C ILE A 47 -0.13 -6.42 1.78
N HIS A 48 -0.14 -7.71 1.46
CA HIS A 48 -0.11 -8.76 2.50
C HIS A 48 1.23 -8.74 3.26
N GLU A 49 1.24 -9.01 4.57
CA GLU A 49 2.45 -9.03 5.41
C GLU A 49 3.59 -9.91 4.86
N HIS A 50 3.29 -11.11 4.38
CA HIS A 50 4.25 -11.98 3.70
C HIS A 50 4.91 -11.40 2.43
N ASN A 51 4.36 -10.32 1.85
CA ASN A 51 4.92 -9.63 0.69
C ASN A 51 5.71 -8.37 1.09
N VAL A 52 5.95 -8.15 2.38
CA VAL A 52 6.77 -7.06 2.88
C VAL A 52 8.16 -7.56 3.22
N LEU A 53 9.16 -6.91 2.62
CA LEU A 53 10.54 -7.03 3.05
C LEU A 53 10.90 -5.82 3.90
N ARG A 54 11.21 -6.05 5.18
CA ARG A 54 11.74 -5.00 6.06
C ARG A 54 13.25 -5.02 5.97
N MET A 55 13.84 -3.89 5.58
CA MET A 55 15.28 -3.72 5.47
C MET A 55 15.70 -2.58 6.38
N ASN A 56 16.52 -2.88 7.38
CA ASN A 56 17.08 -1.86 8.25
C ASN A 56 18.29 -1.24 7.54
N HIS A 57 18.18 0.01 7.10
CA HIS A 57 19.29 0.73 6.46
C HIS A 57 19.39 2.16 6.99
N GLY A 58 20.55 2.79 6.75
CA GLY A 58 20.76 4.22 7.01
C GLY A 58 20.05 5.12 6.00
N ALA A 59 20.37 6.40 5.96
CA ALA A 59 19.61 7.38 5.16
C ALA A 59 19.62 7.15 3.63
N ASN A 60 20.48 6.29 3.07
CA ASN A 60 20.62 6.08 1.63
C ASN A 60 20.78 4.60 1.26
N TRP A 61 20.22 4.24 0.10
CA TRP A 61 20.57 3.02 -0.62
C TRP A 61 21.80 3.25 -1.49
N VAL A 62 22.77 2.33 -1.44
CA VAL A 62 23.96 2.36 -2.30
C VAL A 62 23.84 1.24 -3.32
N HIS A 63 23.89 1.58 -4.60
CA HIS A 63 23.67 0.66 -5.71
C HIS A 63 24.94 -0.09 -6.13
N SER A 64 24.75 -1.26 -6.74
CA SER A 64 25.79 -1.97 -7.49
C SER A 64 26.09 -1.23 -8.79
N ALA A 65 27.35 -1.14 -9.21
CA ALA A 65 27.77 -0.38 -10.39
C ALA A 65 27.42 -1.05 -11.76
N ARG A 66 26.47 -1.98 -11.80
CA ARG A 66 26.12 -2.71 -13.03
C ARG A 66 24.66 -2.48 -13.41
N ASP A 67 24.52 -2.04 -14.65
CA ASP A 67 23.29 -1.69 -15.39
C ASP A 67 22.49 -0.50 -14.82
N ALA A 68 21.80 0.19 -15.72
CA ALA A 68 20.87 1.25 -15.36
C ALA A 68 19.63 0.61 -14.72
N GLU A 69 19.61 0.56 -13.39
CA GLU A 69 18.49 0.02 -12.63
C GLU A 69 17.25 0.93 -12.71
N PRO A 70 16.04 0.36 -12.56
CA PRO A 70 14.81 1.15 -12.46
C PRO A 70 14.86 2.14 -11.29
N ASP A 71 14.01 3.17 -11.36
CA ASP A 71 13.90 4.17 -10.31
C ASP A 71 13.61 3.50 -8.95
N THR A 72 14.54 3.67 -8.03
CA THR A 72 14.54 3.11 -6.66
C THR A 72 14.52 4.25 -5.64
N THR A 73 14.04 5.43 -6.03
CA THR A 73 13.93 6.57 -5.14
C THR A 73 13.06 6.24 -3.92
N MET A 74 13.55 6.64 -2.75
CA MET A 74 12.76 6.56 -1.52
C MET A 74 11.72 7.66 -1.54
N HIS A 75 10.45 7.29 -1.37
CA HIS A 75 9.37 8.24 -1.20
C HIS A 75 9.13 8.46 0.30
N SER A 76 9.28 9.69 0.75
CA SER A 76 8.93 10.08 2.11
C SER A 76 7.41 10.23 2.22
N ILE A 77 6.83 9.68 3.27
CA ILE A 77 5.45 9.93 3.68
C ILE A 77 5.53 10.77 4.95
N SER A 78 4.95 11.96 4.93
CA SER A 78 5.01 12.91 6.05
C SER A 78 3.69 13.63 6.20
N ALA A 79 3.25 13.84 7.44
CA ALA A 79 2.07 14.64 7.75
C ALA A 79 2.46 15.78 8.70
N GLU A 80 1.94 16.96 8.44
CA GLU A 80 2.04 18.12 9.32
C GLU A 80 0.66 18.40 9.92
N TRP A 81 0.63 18.78 11.19
CA TRP A 81 -0.60 19.12 11.88
C TRP A 81 -0.40 20.29 12.84
N THR A 82 -1.51 20.98 13.13
CA THR A 82 -1.52 22.13 14.03
C THR A 82 -2.35 21.79 15.26
N ILE A 83 -1.74 21.90 16.44
CA ILE A 83 -2.44 21.75 17.72
C ILE A 83 -2.84 23.14 18.23
N PRO A 84 -4.14 23.44 18.42
CA PRO A 84 -4.56 24.73 18.96
C PRO A 84 -4.11 24.91 20.41
N PHE A 85 -3.47 26.06 20.70
CA PHE A 85 -3.01 26.38 22.05
C PHE A 85 -4.13 26.37 23.11
N ALA A 86 -5.34 26.83 22.73
CA ALA A 86 -6.49 26.87 23.64
C ALA A 86 -6.81 25.49 24.22
N GLY A 87 -6.79 24.45 23.39
CA GLY A 87 -7.04 23.09 23.87
C GLY A 87 -5.96 22.59 24.83
N ILE A 88 -4.70 22.99 24.62
CA ILE A 88 -3.60 22.66 25.54
C ILE A 88 -3.84 23.35 26.90
N ALA A 89 -4.20 24.63 26.87
CA ALA A 89 -4.47 25.42 28.08
C ALA A 89 -5.67 24.86 28.89
N ASP A 90 -6.69 24.35 28.20
CA ASP A 90 -7.87 23.74 28.80
C ASP A 90 -7.66 22.28 29.24
N ASN A 91 -6.47 21.71 29.03
CA ASN A 91 -6.12 20.31 29.30
C ASN A 91 -7.10 19.32 28.62
N ASP A 92 -7.54 19.63 27.40
CA ASP A 92 -8.47 18.77 26.66
C ASP A 92 -7.75 17.53 26.13
N LEU A 93 -7.94 16.40 26.83
CA LEU A 93 -7.38 15.11 26.43
C LEU A 93 -7.91 14.61 25.09
N ASN A 94 -9.04 15.13 24.59
CA ASN A 94 -9.55 14.75 23.28
C ASN A 94 -8.63 15.21 22.14
N LEU A 95 -7.76 16.21 22.37
CA LEU A 95 -6.78 16.66 21.39
C LEU A 95 -5.87 15.54 20.92
N VAL A 96 -5.53 14.58 21.80
CA VAL A 96 -4.66 13.46 21.41
C VAL A 96 -5.34 12.65 20.30
N ALA A 97 -6.60 12.26 20.49
CA ALA A 97 -7.34 11.50 19.49
C ALA A 97 -7.63 12.34 18.22
N GLN A 98 -8.01 13.62 18.38
CA GLN A 98 -8.26 14.54 17.27
C GLN A 98 -7.01 14.82 16.44
N THR A 99 -5.83 14.71 17.04
CA THR A 99 -4.55 14.89 16.34
C THR A 99 -4.12 13.61 15.65
N ILE A 100 -4.22 12.46 16.32
CA ILE A 100 -3.70 11.17 15.84
C ILE A 100 -4.43 10.66 14.59
N LEU A 101 -5.76 10.77 14.54
CA LEU A 101 -6.55 10.22 13.43
C LEU A 101 -6.24 10.90 12.08
N PRO A 102 -6.28 12.24 11.96
CA PRO A 102 -5.97 12.91 10.69
C PRO A 102 -4.54 12.64 10.19
N ILE A 103 -3.57 12.48 11.09
CA ILE A 103 -2.20 12.11 10.74
C ILE A 103 -2.18 10.78 10.01
N ASN A 104 -2.83 9.77 10.59
CA ASN A 104 -2.87 8.45 9.99
C ASN A 104 -3.62 8.47 8.65
N GLU A 105 -4.74 9.19 8.56
CA GLU A 105 -5.51 9.32 7.32
C GLU A 105 -4.67 9.95 6.20
N GLU A 106 -3.88 10.99 6.52
CA GLU A 106 -3.01 11.65 5.55
C GLU A 106 -1.84 10.75 5.13
N MET A 107 -1.21 10.06 6.09
CA MET A 107 -0.16 9.08 5.81
C MET A 107 -0.67 7.92 4.96
N GLU A 108 -1.86 7.40 5.25
CA GLU A 108 -2.53 6.35 4.48
C GLU A 108 -2.82 6.81 3.06
N ARG A 109 -3.35 8.03 2.89
CA ARG A 109 -3.62 8.63 1.59
C ARG A 109 -2.35 8.72 0.74
N GLN A 110 -1.25 9.21 1.31
CA GLN A 110 0.03 9.29 0.61
C GLN A 110 0.59 7.89 0.29
N PHE A 111 0.47 6.94 1.21
CA PHE A 111 0.87 5.55 0.97
C PHE A 111 0.13 4.94 -0.22
N ALA A 112 -1.20 5.05 -0.23
CA ALA A 112 -2.03 4.55 -1.32
C ALA A 112 -1.66 5.19 -2.66
N GLN A 113 -1.46 6.52 -2.68
CA GLN A 113 -1.02 7.24 -3.89
C GLN A 113 0.32 6.73 -4.42
N ASN A 114 1.30 6.49 -3.53
CA ASN A 114 2.59 5.94 -3.92
C ASN A 114 2.46 4.53 -4.49
N ILE A 115 1.69 3.64 -3.83
CA ILE A 115 1.47 2.27 -4.33
C ILE A 115 0.83 2.28 -5.72
N TYR A 116 -0.26 3.03 -5.91
CA TYR A 116 -0.92 3.10 -7.21
C TYR A 116 -0.04 3.76 -8.28
N GLY A 117 0.76 4.76 -7.92
CA GLY A 117 1.72 5.39 -8.82
C GLY A 117 2.78 4.41 -9.32
N VAL A 118 3.40 3.65 -8.41
CA VAL A 118 4.43 2.66 -8.74
C VAL A 118 3.86 1.50 -9.56
N VAL A 119 2.74 0.92 -9.11
CA VAL A 119 2.08 -0.18 -9.83
C VAL A 119 1.57 0.28 -11.20
N GLY A 120 0.99 1.48 -11.28
CA GLY A 120 0.52 2.09 -12.51
C GLY A 120 1.64 2.31 -13.52
N ALA A 121 2.76 2.91 -13.10
CA ALA A 121 3.92 3.12 -13.95
C ALA A 121 4.52 1.79 -14.46
N ALA A 122 4.57 0.78 -13.59
CA ALA A 122 5.02 -0.56 -13.97
C ALA A 122 4.07 -1.20 -15.00
N ALA A 123 2.75 -1.08 -14.81
CA ALA A 123 1.74 -1.59 -15.73
C ALA A 123 1.79 -0.88 -17.09
N GLU A 124 1.93 0.44 -17.12
CA GLU A 124 2.10 1.24 -18.35
C GLU A 124 3.33 0.79 -19.13
N LYS A 125 4.47 0.59 -18.45
CA LYS A 125 5.74 0.18 -19.07
C LYS A 125 5.63 -1.14 -19.82
N VAL A 126 4.81 -2.07 -19.33
CA VAL A 126 4.62 -3.40 -19.95
C VAL A 126 3.34 -3.49 -20.80
N GLY A 127 2.61 -2.38 -20.97
CA GLY A 127 1.35 -2.36 -21.74
C GLY A 127 0.18 -3.07 -21.07
N ASN A 128 0.28 -3.35 -19.76
CA ASN A 128 -0.78 -3.98 -18.96
C ASN A 128 -1.79 -2.94 -18.44
N VAL A 129 -2.23 -2.05 -19.32
CA VAL A 129 -3.24 -1.01 -19.03
C VAL A 129 -4.44 -1.23 -19.94
N VAL A 130 -5.63 -1.00 -19.41
CA VAL A 130 -6.90 -1.07 -20.12
C VAL A 130 -7.46 0.35 -20.25
N ASN A 131 -7.80 0.75 -21.47
CA ASN A 131 -8.42 2.06 -21.72
C ASN A 131 -9.94 1.94 -21.61
N ALA A 132 -10.49 2.30 -20.45
CA ALA A 132 -11.92 2.21 -20.19
C ALA A 132 -12.79 3.07 -21.13
N LYS A 133 -12.25 4.16 -21.70
CA LYS A 133 -12.98 5.01 -22.65
C LYS A 133 -13.11 4.34 -24.02
N GLU A 134 -12.08 3.62 -24.45
CA GLU A 134 -12.08 2.88 -25.71
C GLU A 134 -12.91 1.60 -25.63
N ALA A 135 -12.88 0.92 -24.47
CA ALA A 135 -13.68 -0.27 -24.22
C ALA A 135 -15.21 0.00 -24.20
N GLY A 136 -15.62 1.24 -23.95
CA GLY A 136 -17.02 1.68 -24.07
C GLY A 136 -17.96 1.27 -22.93
N SER A 137 -17.60 0.27 -22.11
CA SER A 137 -18.33 -0.09 -20.87
C SER A 137 -17.40 -0.70 -19.82
N PHE A 138 -17.83 -0.70 -18.55
CA PHE A 138 -17.08 -1.37 -17.49
C PHE A 138 -16.94 -2.87 -17.74
N ALA A 139 -17.99 -3.56 -18.22
CA ALA A 139 -17.93 -5.00 -18.47
C ALA A 139 -16.91 -5.39 -19.55
N LEU A 140 -16.82 -4.61 -20.63
CA LEU A 140 -15.81 -4.82 -21.67
C LEU A 140 -14.41 -4.52 -21.15
N SER A 141 -14.27 -3.50 -20.30
CA SER A 141 -13.00 -3.20 -19.62
C SER A 141 -12.57 -4.34 -18.67
N MET A 142 -13.53 -4.92 -17.93
CA MET A 142 -13.29 -6.05 -17.03
C MET A 142 -12.89 -7.31 -17.80
N LEU A 143 -13.51 -7.56 -18.96
CA LEU A 143 -13.12 -8.64 -19.85
C LEU A 143 -11.69 -8.45 -20.36
N GLU A 144 -11.33 -7.24 -20.82
CA GLU A 144 -9.97 -6.95 -21.27
C GLU A 144 -8.96 -7.10 -20.12
N MET A 145 -9.32 -6.62 -18.93
CA MET A 145 -8.51 -6.82 -17.72
C MET A 145 -8.25 -8.30 -17.48
N PHE A 146 -9.27 -9.16 -17.45
CA PHE A 146 -9.09 -10.60 -17.26
C PHE A 146 -8.19 -11.25 -18.33
N ARG A 147 -8.26 -10.76 -19.57
CA ARG A 147 -7.37 -11.24 -20.64
C ARG A 147 -5.91 -10.89 -20.38
N LYS A 148 -5.63 -9.72 -19.80
CA LYS A 148 -4.26 -9.23 -19.57
C LYS A 148 -3.63 -9.69 -18.25
N ILE A 149 -4.42 -9.84 -17.18
CA ILE A 149 -3.88 -10.24 -15.88
C ILE A 149 -3.47 -11.72 -15.86
N GLU A 150 -2.54 -12.01 -14.95
CA GLU A 150 -2.19 -13.37 -14.53
C GLU A 150 -2.70 -13.57 -13.10
N LEU A 151 -3.40 -14.69 -12.86
CA LEU A 151 -3.89 -15.03 -11.53
C LEU A 151 -2.82 -15.82 -10.77
N GLY A 152 -2.73 -15.58 -9.46
CA GLY A 152 -1.84 -16.30 -8.56
C GLY A 152 -2.59 -17.35 -7.75
N VAL A 153 -1.86 -18.34 -7.24
CA VAL A 153 -2.35 -19.34 -6.29
C VAL A 153 -1.76 -19.03 -4.92
N ASP A 154 -2.59 -19.04 -3.88
CA ASP A 154 -2.16 -18.84 -2.51
C ASP A 154 -1.45 -20.09 -1.93
N ARG A 155 -1.02 -20.00 -0.67
CA ARG A 155 -0.32 -21.10 0.01
C ARG A 155 -1.18 -22.35 0.16
N ASP A 156 -2.49 -22.17 0.29
CA ASP A 156 -3.46 -23.23 0.52
C ASP A 156 -3.92 -23.90 -0.79
N GLY A 157 -3.51 -23.34 -1.93
CA GLY A 157 -3.82 -23.86 -3.26
C GLY A 157 -5.05 -23.22 -3.91
N ASN A 158 -5.58 -22.14 -3.35
CA ASN A 158 -6.73 -21.43 -3.92
C ASN A 158 -6.25 -20.35 -4.89
N VAL A 159 -6.97 -20.18 -5.99
CA VAL A 159 -6.71 -19.07 -6.92
C VAL A 159 -7.25 -17.78 -6.33
N SER A 160 -6.39 -16.77 -6.22
CA SER A 160 -6.76 -15.44 -5.71
C SER A 160 -7.24 -14.54 -6.84
N MET A 161 -8.47 -14.03 -6.70
CA MET A 161 -9.03 -13.04 -7.63
C MET A 161 -8.45 -11.64 -7.35
N PRO A 162 -8.31 -10.79 -8.39
CA PRO A 162 -7.84 -9.42 -8.20
C PRO A 162 -8.85 -8.61 -7.38
N GLN A 163 -8.34 -7.74 -6.52
CA GLN A 163 -9.14 -6.71 -5.87
C GLN A 163 -9.19 -5.48 -6.77
N ILE A 164 -10.37 -4.90 -6.95
CA ILE A 164 -10.56 -3.68 -7.74
C ILE A 164 -10.74 -2.52 -6.77
N HIS A 165 -9.78 -1.59 -6.78
CA HIS A 165 -9.84 -0.38 -5.99
C HIS A 165 -10.42 0.76 -6.83
N VAL A 166 -11.50 1.37 -6.36
CA VAL A 166 -12.17 2.48 -7.04
C VAL A 166 -12.46 3.61 -6.06
N GLY A 167 -12.49 4.84 -6.59
CA GLY A 167 -12.81 6.02 -5.78
C GLY A 167 -14.28 6.05 -5.32
N PRO A 168 -14.60 6.86 -4.30
CA PRO A 168 -15.97 7.07 -3.83
C PRO A 168 -16.88 7.51 -4.99
N GLY A 169 -18.04 6.87 -5.16
CA GLY A 169 -19.00 7.17 -6.25
C GLY A 169 -18.83 6.32 -7.53
N MET A 170 -17.68 5.69 -7.74
CA MET A 170 -17.48 4.80 -8.89
C MET A 170 -18.04 3.40 -8.63
N TYR A 171 -18.08 2.98 -7.37
CA TYR A 171 -18.61 1.68 -6.98
C TYR A 171 -20.10 1.54 -7.35
N GLU A 172 -20.94 2.52 -7.00
CA GLU A 172 -22.37 2.46 -7.33
C GLU A 172 -22.59 2.40 -8.84
N ARG A 173 -21.77 3.15 -9.59
CA ARG A 173 -21.81 3.14 -11.05
C ARG A 173 -21.45 1.76 -11.61
N ILE A 174 -20.37 1.15 -11.14
CA ILE A 174 -19.97 -0.21 -11.54
C ILE A 174 -21.09 -1.20 -11.27
N VAL A 175 -21.65 -1.20 -10.07
CA VAL A 175 -22.74 -2.10 -9.70
C VAL A 175 -23.94 -1.92 -10.63
N SER A 176 -24.31 -0.67 -10.95
CA SER A 176 -25.41 -0.41 -11.89
C SER A 176 -25.10 -0.88 -13.31
N GLU A 177 -23.92 -0.59 -13.85
CA GLU A 177 -23.51 -1.02 -15.19
C GLU A 177 -23.40 -2.55 -15.29
N MET A 178 -23.08 -3.24 -14.19
CA MET A 178 -23.00 -4.71 -14.15
C MET A 178 -24.37 -5.41 -14.22
N LEU A 179 -25.46 -4.74 -13.81
CA LEU A 179 -26.81 -5.30 -13.89
C LEU A 179 -27.33 -5.38 -15.33
N ASP A 180 -26.88 -4.47 -16.18
CA ASP A 180 -27.34 -4.33 -17.57
C ASP A 180 -26.39 -5.00 -18.59
N VAL A 181 -25.46 -5.84 -18.12
CA VAL A 181 -24.48 -6.50 -18.99
C VAL A 181 -25.18 -7.54 -19.88
N PRO A 182 -24.97 -7.48 -21.22
CA PRO A 182 -25.51 -8.49 -22.11
C PRO A 182 -25.07 -9.90 -21.71
N PRO A 183 -25.96 -10.91 -21.74
CA PRO A 183 -25.63 -12.28 -21.32
C PRO A 183 -24.41 -12.87 -22.04
N GLU A 184 -24.21 -12.49 -23.30
CA GLU A 184 -23.07 -12.90 -24.13
C GLU A 184 -21.74 -12.42 -23.54
N ILE A 185 -21.68 -11.18 -23.07
CA ILE A 185 -20.47 -10.60 -22.47
C ILE A 185 -20.22 -11.21 -21.08
N SER A 186 -21.28 -11.42 -20.30
CA SER A 186 -21.17 -12.10 -19.00
C SER A 186 -20.65 -13.52 -19.14
N ALA A 187 -21.16 -14.28 -20.11
CA ALA A 187 -20.69 -15.64 -20.40
C ALA A 187 -19.21 -15.66 -20.84
N GLU A 188 -18.81 -14.68 -21.67
CA GLU A 188 -17.42 -14.55 -22.11
C GLU A 188 -16.48 -14.19 -20.94
N ILE A 189 -16.90 -13.31 -20.02
CA ILE A 189 -16.12 -13.00 -18.80
C ILE A 189 -15.92 -14.26 -17.96
N GLU A 190 -16.97 -15.03 -17.69
CA GLU A 190 -16.85 -16.25 -16.89
C GLU A 190 -16.01 -17.32 -17.60
N ARG A 191 -16.09 -17.43 -18.93
CA ARG A 191 -15.22 -18.31 -19.72
C ARG A 191 -13.76 -17.94 -19.57
N VAL A 192 -13.39 -16.68 -19.82
CA VAL A 192 -12.00 -16.21 -19.69
C VAL A 192 -11.50 -16.35 -18.26
N LYS A 193 -12.34 -16.05 -17.27
CA LYS A 193 -12.01 -16.24 -15.86
C LYS A 193 -11.72 -17.70 -15.53
N ALA A 194 -12.54 -18.64 -15.98
CA ALA A 194 -12.30 -20.07 -15.79
C ALA A 194 -11.00 -20.54 -16.45
N GLU A 195 -10.72 -20.08 -17.68
CA GLU A 195 -9.45 -20.36 -18.38
C GLU A 195 -8.25 -19.84 -17.57
N LYS A 196 -8.32 -18.61 -17.04
CA LYS A 196 -7.25 -18.00 -16.21
C LYS A 196 -7.05 -18.71 -14.88
N ILE A 197 -8.12 -19.20 -14.25
CA ILE A 197 -8.05 -20.01 -13.03
C ILE A 197 -7.29 -21.31 -13.32
N GLN A 198 -7.62 -22.01 -14.40
CA GLN A 198 -6.94 -23.26 -14.75
C GLN A 198 -5.46 -23.03 -15.04
N LEU A 199 -5.13 -22.00 -15.82
CA LEU A 199 -3.73 -21.63 -16.12
C LEU A 199 -2.92 -21.34 -14.86
N ALA A 200 -3.52 -20.68 -13.87
CA ALA A 200 -2.86 -20.40 -12.59
C ALA A 200 -2.55 -21.69 -11.82
N LEU A 201 -3.49 -22.64 -11.80
CA LEU A 201 -3.30 -23.95 -11.16
C LEU A 201 -2.23 -24.78 -11.87
N ASP A 202 -2.25 -24.82 -13.19
CA ASP A 202 -1.27 -25.56 -13.99
C ASP A 202 0.14 -25.02 -13.76
N ARG A 203 0.30 -23.70 -13.77
CA ARG A 203 1.57 -23.03 -13.48
C ARG A 203 2.06 -23.31 -12.06
N GLU A 204 1.16 -23.38 -11.09
CA GLU A 204 1.50 -23.71 -9.71
C GLU A 204 1.94 -25.17 -9.56
N ILE A 205 1.32 -26.10 -10.29
CA ILE A 205 1.77 -27.50 -10.38
C ILE A 205 3.18 -27.55 -10.97
N GLU A 206 3.43 -26.85 -12.07
CA GLU A 206 4.76 -26.76 -12.68
C GLU A 206 5.79 -26.15 -11.72
N ARG A 207 5.42 -25.10 -10.99
CA ARG A 207 6.29 -24.46 -9.98
C ARG A 207 6.65 -25.47 -8.90
N LYS A 208 5.67 -26.20 -8.34
CA LYS A 208 5.89 -27.23 -7.33
C LYS A 208 6.76 -28.38 -7.84
N ALA A 209 6.58 -28.79 -9.10
CA ALA A 209 7.38 -29.86 -9.71
C ALA A 209 8.88 -29.51 -9.82
N LYS A 210 9.24 -28.22 -9.90
CA LYS A 210 10.64 -27.77 -9.93
C LYS A 210 11.36 -27.96 -8.58
N PHE A 211 10.62 -28.06 -7.48
CA PHE A 211 11.19 -28.33 -6.16
C PHE A 211 11.16 -29.83 -5.91
N LYS A 212 12.34 -30.49 -5.88
CA LYS A 212 12.44 -31.85 -5.37
C LYS A 212 11.91 -31.87 -3.94
N ARG A 213 11.00 -32.80 -3.61
CA ARG A 213 10.72 -33.13 -2.20
C ARG A 213 12.06 -33.55 -1.61
N ALA A 214 12.53 -32.85 -0.58
CA ALA A 214 13.54 -33.42 0.29
C ALA A 214 12.88 -34.64 0.93
N ASP A 215 13.27 -35.83 0.48
CA ASP A 215 12.89 -37.08 1.15
C ASP A 215 13.35 -36.95 2.62
N GLY A 216 12.45 -37.30 3.54
CA GLY A 216 12.64 -37.18 4.98
C GLY A 216 13.71 -38.10 5.55
#